data_AF-A0A1W2GID4-F1
#
_entry.id   AF-A0A1W2GID4-F1
#
_cell.length_a   1.000
_cell.length_b   1.000
_cell.length_c   1.000
_cell.angle_alpha   90.00
_cell.angle_beta   90.00
_cell.angle_gamma   90.00
#
_symmetry.space_group_name_H-M   'P 1'
#
loop_
_entity.id
_entity.type
_entity.pdbx_description
1 polymer ?
#
loop_
_entity_poly.entity_id
_entity_poly.type
_entity_poly.pdbx_seq_one_letter_code
_entity_poly.pdbx_strand_id
1 'polypeptide(L)'
;MIMKNTAITFFRVLFILSALWNLIGAIFGYFNTAYTFNGLFNRQLTDPLYYAIYQGAWGTTLVYFIGYSIVAYNPLKHTGIVIVGGIGKIGFAISLLKFYLSGIAGSVVLIVIIGDFIFVLLFLYYFIKLFMAKQSIV
;
A
#
# COMPACT_ATOMS: atom_id res chain seq x y z
N MET A 1 -24.05 16.78 -6.64
CA MET A 1 -23.82 17.22 -5.25
C MET A 1 -22.33 17.45 -5.12
N ILE A 2 -21.88 18.68 -4.86
CA ILE A 2 -20.46 19.00 -4.72
C ILE A 2 -19.93 18.35 -3.43
N MET A 3 -18.74 17.75 -3.49
CA MET A 3 -18.13 17.13 -2.30
C MET A 3 -17.81 18.22 -1.26
N LYS A 4 -18.27 18.02 -0.02
CA LYS A 4 -18.00 18.96 1.08
C LYS A 4 -16.49 19.03 1.38
N ASN A 5 -15.99 20.20 1.77
CA ASN A 5 -14.59 20.41 2.16
C ASN A 5 -14.11 19.44 3.25
N THR A 6 -14.98 19.09 4.21
CA THR A 6 -14.65 18.12 5.26
C THR A 6 -14.33 16.72 4.71
N ALA A 7 -15.06 16.27 3.68
CA ALA A 7 -14.79 14.99 3.02
C ALA A 7 -13.48 15.03 2.23
N ILE A 8 -13.18 16.15 1.57
CA ILE A 8 -11.91 16.34 0.87
C ILE A 8 -10.75 16.28 1.89
N THR A 9 -10.84 17.00 3.01
CA THR A 9 -9.83 16.95 4.07
C THR A 9 -9.66 15.55 4.64
N PHE A 10 -10.74 14.81 4.87
CA PHE A 10 -10.67 13.41 5.27
C PHE A 10 -9.87 12.56 4.28
N PHE A 11 -10.14 12.69 2.97
CA PHE A 11 -9.39 11.95 1.97
C PHE A 11 -7.92 12.37 1.88
N ARG A 12 -7.61 13.66 2.06
CA ARG A 12 -6.21 14.10 2.16
C ARG A 12 -5.47 13.38 3.29
N VAL A 13 -6.07 13.35 4.48
CA VAL A 13 -5.49 12.66 5.64
C VAL A 13 -5.36 11.16 5.37
N LEU A 14 -6.39 10.52 4.78
CA LEU A 14 -6.34 9.12 4.38
C LEU A 14 -5.12 8.82 3.48
N PHE A 15 -4.90 9.63 2.44
CA PHE A 15 -3.80 9.40 1.51
C PHE A 15 -2.43 9.76 2.09
N ILE A 16 -2.36 10.70 3.03
CA ILE A 16 -1.14 10.93 3.84
C ILE A 16 -0.82 9.68 4.65
N LEU A 17 -1.80 9.13 5.38
CA LEU A 17 -1.60 7.91 6.16
C LEU A 17 -1.22 6.72 5.27
N SER A 18 -1.82 6.61 4.08
CA SER A 18 -1.45 5.58 3.12
C SER A 18 -0.02 5.76 2.59
N ALA A 19 0.38 7.00 2.31
CA ALA A 19 1.76 7.30 1.92
C ALA A 19 2.74 6.90 3.03
N LEU A 20 2.47 7.30 4.27
CA LEU A 20 3.32 6.96 5.43
C LEU A 20 3.40 5.45 5.67
N TRP A 21 2.29 4.72 5.53
CA TRP A 21 2.27 3.27 5.62
C TRP A 21 3.22 2.60 4.61
N ASN A 22 3.16 3.04 3.35
CA ASN A 22 4.06 2.53 2.31
C ASN A 22 5.51 2.97 2.56
N LEU A 23 5.73 4.19 3.05
CA LEU A 23 7.06 4.71 3.35
C LEU A 23 7.74 3.90 4.45
N ILE A 24 7.03 3.61 5.55
CA ILE A 24 7.58 2.82 6.66
C ILE A 24 8.01 1.45 6.15
N GLY A 25 7.10 0.70 5.50
CA GLY A 25 7.44 -0.62 4.97
C GLY A 25 8.61 -0.57 3.97
N ALA A 26 8.60 0.40 3.06
CA ALA A 26 9.57 0.49 2.00
C ALA A 26 10.96 0.98 2.46
N ILE A 27 11.05 1.92 3.40
CA ILE A 27 12.35 2.32 3.96
C ILE A 27 13.02 1.13 4.64
N PHE A 28 12.30 0.42 5.51
CA PHE A 28 12.87 -0.74 6.18
C PHE A 28 13.22 -1.84 5.17
N GLY A 29 12.31 -2.17 4.26
CA GLY A 29 12.53 -3.22 3.27
C GLY A 29 13.60 -2.91 2.21
N TYR A 30 13.81 -1.65 1.85
CA TYR A 30 14.80 -1.27 0.85
C TYR A 30 16.21 -1.12 1.46
N PHE A 31 16.34 -0.46 2.61
CA PHE A 31 17.64 -0.20 3.23
C PHE A 31 18.10 -1.31 4.18
N ASN A 32 17.18 -2.14 4.67
CA ASN A 32 17.47 -3.29 5.54
C ASN A 32 16.87 -4.59 4.97
N THR A 33 16.98 -4.79 3.65
CA THR A 33 16.31 -5.86 2.89
C THR A 33 16.45 -7.26 3.49
N ALA A 34 17.67 -7.71 3.81
CA ALA A 34 17.88 -9.04 4.37
C ALA A 34 17.26 -9.18 5.78
N TYR A 35 17.34 -8.13 6.60
CA TYR A 35 16.74 -8.11 7.93
C TYR A 35 15.21 -8.15 7.85
N THR A 36 14.61 -7.34 6.99
CA THR A 36 13.15 -7.35 6.75
C THR A 36 12.69 -8.71 6.21
N PHE A 37 13.40 -9.29 5.25
CA PHE A 37 13.08 -10.63 4.75
C PHE A 37 13.12 -11.67 5.86
N ASN A 38 14.16 -11.63 6.71
CA ASN A 38 14.27 -12.54 7.84
C ASN A 38 13.13 -12.38 8.84
N GLY A 39 12.77 -11.14 9.19
CA GLY A 39 11.66 -10.88 10.12
C GLY A 39 10.30 -11.32 9.58
N LEU A 40 10.08 -11.27 8.26
CA LEU A 40 8.80 -11.67 7.65
C LEU A 40 8.70 -13.17 7.36
N PHE A 41 9.82 -13.82 7.00
CA PHE A 41 9.81 -15.20 6.52
C PHE A 41 10.57 -16.19 7.40
N ASN A 42 11.20 -15.73 8.50
CA ASN A 42 12.09 -16.53 9.36
C ASN A 42 13.17 -17.29 8.55
N ARG A 43 13.64 -16.67 7.47
CA ARG A 43 14.60 -17.24 6.51
C ARG A 43 15.70 -16.24 6.22
N GLN A 44 16.90 -16.72 5.92
CA GLN A 44 17.98 -15.84 5.48
C GLN A 44 17.85 -15.55 3.99
N LEU A 45 18.11 -14.31 3.59
CA LEU A 45 18.17 -13.90 2.19
C LEU A 45 19.64 -13.79 1.78
N THR A 46 20.22 -14.91 1.37
CA THR A 46 21.65 -15.02 1.03
C THR A 46 21.93 -14.98 -0.47
N ASP A 47 20.96 -15.37 -1.29
CA ASP A 47 21.08 -15.35 -2.74
C ASP A 47 21.08 -13.90 -3.27
N PRO A 48 22.13 -13.44 -3.99
CA PRO A 48 22.23 -12.06 -4.45
C PRO A 48 21.16 -11.65 -5.46
N LEU A 49 20.67 -12.59 -6.28
CA LEU A 49 19.62 -12.32 -7.26
C LEU A 49 18.29 -12.12 -6.54
N TYR A 50 17.94 -13.01 -5.61
CA TYR A 50 16.72 -12.85 -4.82
C TYR A 50 16.78 -11.63 -3.90
N TYR A 51 17.95 -11.28 -3.38
CA TYR A 51 18.16 -10.03 -2.67
C TYR A 51 17.78 -8.83 -3.54
N ALA A 52 18.35 -8.73 -4.74
CA ALA A 52 18.11 -7.60 -5.64
C ALA A 52 16.64 -7.52 -6.07
N ILE A 53 16.00 -8.66 -6.37
CA ILE A 53 14.56 -8.69 -6.73
C ILE A 53 13.70 -8.22 -5.56
N TYR A 54 13.96 -8.73 -4.35
CA TYR A 54 13.18 -8.37 -3.17
C TYR A 54 13.39 -6.90 -2.77
N GLN A 55 14.62 -6.40 -2.85
CA GLN A 55 14.92 -4.98 -2.67
C GLN A 55 14.20 -4.11 -3.72
N GLY A 56 14.20 -4.54 -4.99
CA GLY A 56 13.48 -3.87 -6.07
C GLY A 56 11.96 -3.78 -5.81
N ALA A 57 11.36 -4.82 -5.24
CA ALA A 57 9.95 -4.80 -4.84
C ALA A 57 9.66 -3.78 -3.71
N TRP A 58 10.59 -3.56 -2.79
CA TRP A 58 10.48 -2.45 -1.84
C TRP A 58 10.66 -1.08 -2.52
N GLY A 59 11.51 -1.01 -3.55
CA GLY A 59 11.64 0.18 -4.39
C GLY A 59 10.32 0.56 -5.08
N THR A 60 9.54 -0.42 -5.58
CA THR A 60 8.21 -0.13 -6.13
C THR A 60 7.22 0.32 -5.04
N THR A 61 7.38 -0.14 -3.80
CA THR A 61 6.59 0.35 -2.66
C THR A 61 6.91 1.81 -2.33
N LEU A 62 8.17 2.27 -2.48
CA LEU A 62 8.52 3.69 -2.38
C LEU A 62 7.81 4.54 -3.45
N VAL A 63 7.62 4.01 -4.65
CA VAL A 63 6.86 4.73 -5.70
C VAL A 63 5.41 4.95 -5.28
N TYR A 64 4.79 4.00 -4.57
CA TYR A 64 3.45 4.19 -4.02
C TYR A 64 3.39 5.25 -2.91
N PHE A 65 4.46 5.41 -2.10
CA PHE A 65 4.55 6.56 -1.18
C PHE A 65 4.45 7.89 -1.94
N ILE A 66 5.19 8.03 -3.04
CA ILE A 66 5.13 9.23 -3.89
C ILE A 66 3.73 9.37 -4.50
N GLY A 67 3.18 8.29 -5.05
CA GLY A 67 1.86 8.26 -5.65
C GLY A 67 0.77 8.74 -4.69
N TYR A 68 0.70 8.16 -3.49
CA TYR A 68 -0.31 8.58 -2.50
C TYR A 68 -0.06 9.99 -1.97
N SER A 69 1.17 10.47 -1.93
CA SER A 69 1.47 11.88 -1.61
C SER A 69 0.90 12.84 -2.67
N ILE A 70 0.98 12.47 -3.96
CA ILE A 70 0.35 13.22 -5.06
C ILE A 70 -1.18 13.21 -4.93
N VAL A 71 -1.78 12.05 -4.62
CA VAL A 71 -3.23 11.97 -4.37
C VAL A 71 -3.64 12.82 -3.17
N ALA A 72 -2.86 12.82 -2.09
CA ALA A 72 -3.13 13.63 -0.91
C ALA A 72 -3.17 15.13 -1.21
N TYR A 73 -2.33 15.61 -2.14
CA TYR A 73 -2.35 17.01 -2.57
C TYR A 73 -3.68 17.38 -3.26
N ASN A 74 -4.12 16.54 -4.21
CA ASN A 74 -5.40 16.71 -4.90
C ASN A 74 -6.17 15.38 -5.04
N PRO A 75 -7.01 15.03 -4.05
CA PRO A 75 -7.72 13.76 -4.04
C PRO A 75 -8.78 13.60 -5.12
N LEU A 76 -9.12 14.64 -5.90
CA LEU A 76 -10.14 14.53 -6.95
C LEU A 76 -9.54 14.26 -8.34
N LYS A 77 -8.22 14.47 -8.52
CA LYS A 77 -7.57 14.44 -9.83
C LYS A 77 -6.86 13.12 -10.13
N HIS A 78 -6.35 12.45 -9.10
CA HIS A 78 -5.36 11.37 -9.26
C HIS A 78 -5.93 9.98 -8.93
N THR A 79 -7.20 9.74 -9.29
CA THR A 79 -7.92 8.48 -9.03
C THR A 79 -7.22 7.25 -9.59
N GLY A 80 -6.57 7.36 -10.76
CA GLY A 80 -5.83 6.25 -11.38
C GLY A 80 -4.72 5.69 -10.49
N ILE A 81 -4.04 6.53 -9.71
CA ILE A 81 -3.02 6.08 -8.74
C ILE A 81 -3.66 5.23 -7.65
N VAL A 82 -4.85 5.63 -7.17
CA VAL A 82 -5.59 4.92 -6.14
C VAL A 82 -6.09 3.56 -6.66
N ILE A 83 -6.50 3.47 -7.93
CA ILE A 83 -6.90 2.21 -8.58
C ILE A 83 -5.71 1.25 -8.61
N VAL A 84 -4.59 1.67 -9.21
CA VAL A 84 -3.40 0.82 -9.37
C VAL A 84 -2.84 0.39 -8.00
N GLY A 85 -2.75 1.33 -7.06
CA GLY A 85 -2.29 1.03 -5.71
C GLY A 85 -3.25 0.13 -4.93
N GLY A 86 -4.56 0.28 -5.12
CA GLY A 86 -5.57 -0.61 -4.54
C GLY A 86 -5.43 -2.05 -5.05
N ILE A 87 -5.30 -2.23 -6.37
CA ILE A 87 -5.07 -3.55 -6.99
C ILE A 87 -3.77 -4.16 -6.46
N GLY A 88 -2.69 -3.37 -6.40
CA GLY A 88 -1.40 -3.80 -5.86
C GLY A 88 -1.51 -4.29 -4.42
N LYS A 89 -2.19 -3.54 -3.55
CA LYS A 89 -2.42 -3.93 -2.14
C LYS A 89 -3.21 -5.22 -2.00
N ILE A 90 -4.27 -5.39 -2.79
CA ILE A 90 -5.06 -6.64 -2.79
C ILE A 90 -4.17 -7.82 -3.20
N GLY A 91 -3.45 -7.70 -4.33
CA GLY A 91 -2.58 -8.77 -4.82
C GLY A 91 -1.46 -9.13 -3.82
N PHE A 92 -0.88 -8.12 -3.18
CA PHE A 92 0.16 -8.31 -2.18
C PHE A 92 -0.38 -8.98 -0.91
N ALA A 93 -1.50 -8.48 -0.36
CA ALA A 93 -2.13 -9.06 0.83
C ALA A 93 -2.56 -10.52 0.59
N ILE A 94 -3.12 -10.85 -0.58
CA ILE A 94 -3.47 -12.23 -0.94
C ILE A 94 -2.21 -13.11 -1.00
N SER A 95 -1.13 -12.61 -1.57
CA SER A 95 0.14 -13.36 -1.69
C SER A 95 0.75 -13.63 -0.31
N LEU A 96 0.80 -12.62 0.56
CA LEU A 96 1.27 -12.79 1.94
C LEU A 96 0.38 -13.73 2.75
N LEU A 97 -0.94 -13.66 2.56
CA LEU A 97 -1.88 -14.55 3.22
C LEU A 97 -1.63 -16.01 2.80
N LYS A 98 -1.41 -16.26 1.50
CA LYS A 98 -1.03 -17.61 1.02
C LYS A 98 0.27 -18.08 1.66
N PHE A 99 1.29 -17.23 1.73
CA PHE A 99 2.55 -17.59 2.40
C PHE A 99 2.36 -17.90 3.88
N TYR A 100 1.56 -17.11 4.58
CA TYR A 100 1.23 -17.37 5.99
C TYR A 100 0.50 -18.71 6.16
N LEU A 101 -0.55 -18.97 5.37
CA LEU A 101 -1.32 -20.21 5.43
C LEU A 101 -0.51 -21.46 5.06
N SER A 102 0.52 -21.30 4.23
CA SER A 102 1.46 -22.39 3.87
C SER A 102 2.61 -22.58 4.88
N GLY A 103 2.68 -21.77 5.95
CA GLY A 103 3.77 -21.82 6.92
C GLY A 103 5.10 -21.24 6.42
N ILE A 104 5.11 -20.56 5.27
CA ILE A 104 6.31 -19.92 4.70
C ILE A 104 6.61 -18.58 5.39
N ALA A 105 5.59 -17.86 5.83
CA ALA A 105 5.72 -16.56 6.47
C ALA A 105 5.38 -16.60 7.97
N GLY A 106 6.06 -15.77 8.76
CA GLY A 106 5.77 -15.58 10.18
C GLY A 106 4.53 -14.73 10.41
N SER A 107 4.00 -14.71 11.64
CA SER A 107 2.78 -13.97 12.00
C SER A 107 2.88 -12.45 11.80
N VAL A 108 4.09 -11.89 11.73
CA VAL A 108 4.33 -10.46 11.46
C VAL A 108 3.67 -10.01 10.15
N VAL A 109 3.59 -10.88 9.14
CA VAL A 109 2.93 -10.53 7.85
C VAL A 109 1.45 -10.23 8.02
N LEU A 110 0.79 -10.71 9.08
CA LEU A 110 -0.62 -10.41 9.35
C LEU A 110 -0.84 -8.91 9.62
N ILE A 111 0.11 -8.23 10.23
CA ILE A 111 0.06 -6.77 10.44
C ILE A 111 -0.02 -6.06 9.09
N VAL A 112 0.81 -6.52 8.13
CA VAL A 112 0.87 -5.97 6.78
C VAL A 112 -0.43 -6.24 6.03
N ILE A 113 -0.92 -7.49 6.08
CA ILE A 113 -2.17 -7.92 5.44
C ILE A 113 -3.37 -7.09 5.96
N ILE A 114 -3.50 -6.97 7.28
CA ILE A 114 -4.61 -6.24 7.91
C ILE A 114 -4.54 -4.76 7.53
N GLY A 115 -3.36 -4.14 7.61
CA GLY A 115 -3.18 -2.74 7.25
C GLY A 115 -3.52 -2.46 5.79
N ASP A 116 -3.05 -3.29 4.86
CA ASP A 116 -3.38 -3.15 3.45
C ASP A 116 -4.87 -3.37 3.17
N PHE A 117 -5.50 -4.34 3.85
CA PHE A 117 -6.94 -4.56 3.73
C PHE A 117 -7.76 -3.36 4.22
N ILE A 118 -7.38 -2.74 5.35
CA ILE A 118 -8.00 -1.50 5.84
C ILE A 118 -7.90 -0.39 4.78
N PHE A 119 -6.72 -0.17 4.21
CA PHE A 119 -6.56 0.85 3.16
C PHE A 119 -7.38 0.55 1.91
N VAL A 120 -7.48 -0.71 1.50
CA VAL A 120 -8.33 -1.12 0.37
C VAL A 120 -9.79 -0.78 0.64
N LEU A 121 -10.32 -1.10 1.83
CA LEU A 121 -11.70 -0.73 2.19
C LEU A 121 -11.91 0.78 2.20
N LEU A 122 -10.93 1.54 2.68
CA LEU A 122 -10.98 3.00 2.67
C LEU A 122 -10.89 3.58 1.25
N PHE A 123 -10.16 2.95 0.34
CA PHE A 123 -10.13 3.32 -1.08
C PHE A 123 -11.46 3.02 -1.77
N LEU A 124 -12.08 1.88 -1.48
CA LEU A 124 -13.43 1.58 -1.96
C LEU A 124 -14.44 2.64 -1.47
N TYR A 125 -14.36 3.00 -0.18
CA TYR A 125 -15.17 4.09 0.37
C TYR A 125 -14.93 5.42 -0.36
N TYR A 126 -13.68 5.76 -0.63
CA TYR A 126 -13.30 6.93 -1.42
C TYR A 126 -13.95 6.94 -2.80
N PHE A 127 -13.90 5.83 -3.54
CA PHE A 127 -14.54 5.72 -4.86
C PHE A 127 -16.06 5.82 -4.80
N ILE A 128 -16.70 5.19 -3.81
CA ILE A 128 -18.15 5.31 -3.59
C ILE A 128 -18.52 6.78 -3.41
N LYS A 129 -17.74 7.54 -2.62
CA LYS A 129 -18.02 8.96 -2.36
C LYS A 129 -17.77 9.84 -3.59
N LEU A 130 -16.77 9.54 -4.41
CA LEU A 130 -16.57 10.21 -5.69
C LEU A 130 -17.75 9.97 -6.65
N PHE A 131 -18.19 8.71 -6.76
CA PHE A 131 -19.32 8.33 -7.59
C PHE A 131 -20.61 9.04 -7.18
N MET A 132 -20.94 9.04 -5.88
CA MET A 132 -22.11 9.77 -5.36
C MET A 132 -22.03 11.29 -5.59
N ALA A 133 -20.83 11.84 -5.58
CA ALA A 133 -20.58 13.26 -5.85
C ALA A 133 -20.49 13.59 -7.35
N LYS A 134 -20.70 12.61 -8.24
CA LYS A 134 -20.57 12.73 -9.71
C LYS A 134 -19.21 13.32 -10.14
N GLN A 135 -18.15 12.98 -9.40
CA GLN A 135 -16.77 13.34 -9.77
C GLN A 135 -16.24 12.35 -10.82
N SER A 136 -15.33 12.80 -11.68
CA SER A 136 -14.66 11.90 -12.63
C SER A 136 -13.80 10.89 -11.88
N ILE A 137 -13.84 9.64 -12.34
CA ILE A 137 -12.97 8.55 -11.90
C ILE A 137 -12.20 8.14 -13.14
N VAL A 138 -11.05 8.81 -13.33
CA VAL A 138 -10.28 8.82 -14.59
C VAL A 138 -11.09 9.47 -15.73
#